data_AF-A0A4V3FTS6-F1
#
_entry.id   AF-A0A4V3FTS6-F1
#
_cell.length_a   1.000
_cell.length_b   1.000
_cell.length_c   1.000
_cell.angle_alpha   90.00
_cell.angle_beta   90.00
_cell.angle_gamma   90.00
#
_symmetry.space_group_name_H-M   'P 1'
#
loop_
_entity.id
_entity.type
_entity.pdbx_description
1 polymer ?
#
loop_
_entity_poly.entity_id
_entity_poly.type
_entity_poly.pdbx_seq_one_letter_code
_entity_poly.pdbx_strand_id
1 'polypeptide(L)'
;MRNLSALGVRSIKLSGGEPTVRGDLPEIIHTIHDHGMHTVTTTNGIRIRPAVLDATERCGAEFKFSIHRPDRTNDDVLGIRSFDLIRANMATCVERGIRFGINSVVTADVTQLMAPMARFASVHGARKISFIP
;
A
#
# COMPACT_ATOMS: atom_id res chain seq x y z
N MET A 1 14.45 17.92 -2.24
CA MET A 1 13.57 17.82 -1.06
C MET A 1 13.27 19.17 -0.42
N ARG A 2 14.27 19.99 -0.04
CA ARG A 2 14.05 21.35 0.55
C ARG A 2 13.07 22.24 -0.24
N ASN A 3 13.09 22.19 -1.57
CA ASN A 3 12.18 22.98 -2.38
C ASN A 3 10.72 22.47 -2.32
N LEU A 4 10.48 21.17 -2.09
CA LEU A 4 9.12 20.62 -2.07
C LEU A 4 8.37 21.01 -0.79
N SER A 5 9.02 20.95 0.37
CA SER A 5 8.42 21.39 1.63
C SER A 5 8.16 22.90 1.62
N ALA A 6 9.08 23.69 1.06
CA ALA A 6 8.88 25.14 0.86
C ALA A 6 7.70 25.47 -0.07
N LEU A 7 7.35 24.58 -1.00
CA LEU A 7 6.17 24.68 -1.86
C LEU A 7 4.88 24.17 -1.20
N GLY A 8 4.92 23.78 0.08
CA GLY A 8 3.74 23.33 0.83
C GLY A 8 3.32 21.88 0.59
N VAL A 9 4.19 21.06 -0.03
CA VAL A 9 3.92 19.62 -0.21
C VAL A 9 3.91 18.94 1.16
N ARG A 10 2.80 18.25 1.48
CA ARG A 10 2.60 17.55 2.76
C ARG A 10 2.72 16.03 2.68
N SER A 11 2.58 15.46 1.49
CA SER A 11 2.66 14.02 1.31
C SER A 11 3.24 13.65 -0.05
N ILE A 12 4.05 12.59 -0.06
CA ILE A 12 4.64 12.00 -1.25
C ILE A 12 4.08 10.58 -1.41
N LYS A 13 3.52 10.29 -2.58
CA LYS A 13 3.11 8.94 -2.95
C LYS A 13 4.22 8.28 -3.77
N LEU A 14 4.77 7.18 -3.25
CA LEU A 14 5.70 6.32 -3.97
C LEU A 14 4.90 5.26 -4.72
N SER A 15 5.10 5.19 -6.03
CA SER A 15 4.39 4.31 -6.98
C SER A 15 5.31 4.03 -8.19
N GLY A 16 4.87 3.28 -9.19
CA GLY A 16 5.62 3.00 -10.41
C GLY A 16 5.56 1.51 -10.78
N GLY A 17 6.74 0.88 -10.93
CA GLY A 17 6.86 -0.58 -10.89
C GLY A 17 6.46 -1.14 -9.51
N GLU A 18 7.25 -2.02 -8.92
CA GLU A 18 7.02 -2.40 -7.51
C GLU A 18 8.03 -1.69 -6.60
N PRO A 19 7.66 -0.62 -5.87
CA PRO A 19 8.61 0.12 -5.03
C PRO A 19 9.31 -0.75 -4.00
N THR A 20 8.64 -1.76 -3.44
CA THR A 20 9.18 -2.58 -2.34
C THR A 20 10.30 -3.54 -2.78
N VAL A 21 10.54 -3.71 -4.08
CA VAL A 21 11.72 -4.44 -4.57
C VAL A 21 12.99 -3.61 -4.47
N ARG A 22 12.89 -2.28 -4.44
CA ARG A 22 14.05 -1.39 -4.41
C ARG A 22 14.83 -1.55 -3.12
N GLY A 23 16.16 -1.70 -3.20
CA GLY A 23 17.04 -1.82 -2.03
C GLY A 23 16.98 -0.59 -1.12
N ASP A 24 16.92 0.60 -1.74
CA ASP A 24 17.03 1.92 -1.12
C ASP A 24 15.69 2.55 -0.67
N LEU A 25 14.59 1.77 -0.70
CA LEU A 25 13.27 2.28 -0.30
C LEU A 25 13.23 2.77 1.17
N PRO A 26 13.81 2.07 2.17
CA PRO A 26 13.84 2.56 3.55
C PRO A 26 14.48 3.96 3.67
N GLU A 27 15.60 4.19 3.00
CA GLU A 27 16.32 5.46 2.99
C GLU A 27 15.50 6.58 2.34
N ILE A 28 14.76 6.26 1.27
CA ILE A 28 13.82 7.20 0.64
C ILE A 28 12.71 7.58 1.63
N ILE A 29 12.11 6.61 2.34
CA ILE A 29 11.06 6.85 3.34
C ILE A 29 11.59 7.77 4.45
N HIS A 30 12.77 7.47 5.00
CA HIS A 30 13.43 8.30 6.01
C HIS A 30 13.67 9.73 5.49
N THR A 31 14.20 9.86 4.28
CA THR A 31 14.47 11.18 3.70
C THR A 31 13.19 12.02 3.54
N ILE A 32 12.07 11.42 3.11
CA ILE A 32 10.78 12.12 3.01
C ILE A 32 10.31 12.60 4.38
N HIS A 33 10.37 11.70 5.37
CA HIS A 33 9.98 11.98 6.75
C HIS A 33 10.79 13.12 7.37
N ASP A 34 12.12 13.11 7.20
CA ASP A 34 13.02 14.13 7.76
C ASP A 34 12.78 15.53 7.18
N HIS A 35 12.06 15.61 6.05
CA HIS A 35 11.62 16.87 5.46
C HIS A 35 10.17 17.24 5.84
N GLY A 36 9.59 16.58 6.86
CA GLY A 36 8.25 16.86 7.38
C GLY A 36 7.10 16.40 6.50
N MET A 37 7.36 15.49 5.56
CA MET A 37 6.35 15.00 4.61
C MET A 37 5.92 13.57 4.95
N HIS A 38 4.65 13.26 4.66
CA HIS A 38 4.08 11.95 4.88
C HIS A 38 4.24 11.03 3.65
N THR A 39 4.77 9.83 3.83
CA THR A 39 4.97 8.87 2.74
C THR A 39 3.79 7.90 2.61
N VAL A 40 3.33 7.69 1.38
CA VAL A 40 2.36 6.65 1.00
C VAL A 40 2.98 5.75 -0.06
N THR A 41 3.27 4.49 0.27
CA THR A 41 3.85 3.54 -0.69
C THR A 41 2.79 2.64 -1.28
N THR A 42 2.56 2.72 -2.59
CA THR A 42 1.69 1.79 -3.31
C THR A 42 2.46 0.53 -3.65
N THR A 43 1.90 -0.64 -3.36
CA THR A 43 2.58 -1.94 -3.52
C THR A 43 1.58 -3.02 -3.91
N ASN A 44 2.00 -4.02 -4.69
CA ASN A 44 1.27 -5.26 -4.89
C ASN A 44 1.18 -6.11 -3.61
N GLY A 45 1.97 -5.77 -2.58
CA GLY A 45 1.91 -6.41 -1.27
C GLY A 45 2.53 -7.80 -1.19
N ILE A 46 3.20 -8.25 -2.25
CA ILE A 46 3.76 -9.61 -2.33
C ILE A 46 5.07 -9.67 -1.53
N ARG A 47 6.02 -8.79 -1.85
CA ARG A 47 7.34 -8.76 -1.22
C ARG A 47 7.51 -7.46 -0.44
N ILE A 48 7.47 -7.52 0.88
CA ILE A 48 7.80 -6.37 1.74
C ILE A 48 8.92 -6.81 2.66
N ARG A 49 10.12 -6.23 2.49
CA ARG A 49 11.28 -6.57 3.33
C ARG A 49 11.09 -6.01 4.75
N PRO A 50 11.64 -6.66 5.80
CA PRO A 50 11.58 -6.15 7.17
C PRO A 50 12.02 -4.69 7.31
N ALA A 51 13.14 -4.31 6.68
CA ALA A 51 13.63 -2.93 6.69
C ALA A 51 12.63 -1.89 6.12
N VAL A 52 11.77 -2.28 5.18
CA VAL A 52 10.71 -1.39 4.64
C VAL A 52 9.59 -1.23 5.65
N LEU A 53 9.17 -2.30 6.31
CA LEU A 53 8.19 -2.24 7.40
C LEU A 53 8.73 -1.39 8.56
N ASP A 54 10.00 -1.56 8.93
CA ASP A 54 10.66 -0.81 10.00
C ASP A 54 10.76 0.69 9.71
N ALA A 55 11.15 1.06 8.49
CA ALA A 55 11.14 2.46 8.07
C ALA A 55 9.71 3.03 8.05
N THR A 56 8.74 2.25 7.57
CA THR A 56 7.34 2.70 7.48
C THR A 56 6.75 2.96 8.86
N GLU A 57 6.94 2.03 9.81
CA GLU A 57 6.52 2.17 11.20
C GLU A 57 7.19 3.37 11.88
N ARG A 58 8.52 3.44 11.84
CA ARG A 58 9.29 4.53 12.49
C ARG A 58 8.91 5.92 11.98
N CYS A 59 8.63 6.04 10.68
CA CYS A 59 8.29 7.32 10.06
C CYS A 59 6.79 7.62 10.04
N GLY A 60 5.95 6.75 10.61
CA GLY A 60 4.48 6.90 10.58
C GLY A 60 3.88 6.92 9.16
N ALA A 61 4.61 6.36 8.19
CA ALA A 61 4.18 6.24 6.80
C ALA A 61 3.08 5.18 6.64
N GLU A 62 2.53 5.06 5.44
CA GLU A 62 1.44 4.11 5.16
C GLU A 62 1.64 3.35 3.84
N PHE A 63 1.01 2.18 3.75
CA PHE A 63 0.92 1.42 2.50
C PHE A 63 -0.42 1.64 1.77
N LYS A 64 -0.40 1.41 0.47
CA LYS A 64 -1.56 1.28 -0.41
C LYS A 64 -1.44 -0.04 -1.16
N PHE A 65 -2.12 -1.07 -0.69
CA PHE A 65 -2.10 -2.40 -1.31
C PHE A 65 -2.97 -2.41 -2.57
N SER A 66 -2.41 -2.85 -3.70
CA SER A 66 -3.15 -3.08 -4.94
C SER A 66 -3.81 -4.47 -4.90
N ILE A 67 -5.10 -4.49 -4.59
CA ILE A 67 -5.91 -5.71 -4.48
C ILE A 67 -7.19 -5.46 -5.27
N HIS A 68 -7.50 -6.36 -6.18
CA HIS A 68 -8.56 -6.21 -7.19
C HIS A 68 -9.72 -7.18 -7.00
N ARG A 69 -9.53 -8.22 -6.18
CA ARG A 69 -10.58 -9.18 -5.82
C ARG A 69 -10.50 -9.55 -4.33
N PRO A 70 -11.64 -9.84 -3.67
CA PRO A 70 -11.70 -10.06 -2.23
C PRO A 70 -11.29 -11.48 -1.80
N ASP A 71 -10.81 -12.31 -2.73
CA ASP A 71 -10.44 -13.70 -2.52
C ASP A 71 -9.24 -14.09 -3.42
N ARG A 72 -8.87 -15.38 -3.41
CA ARG A 72 -7.73 -15.93 -4.15
C ARG A 72 -7.79 -15.71 -5.66
N THR A 73 -8.94 -15.39 -6.26
CA THR A 73 -9.02 -14.99 -7.68
C THR A 73 -8.28 -13.69 -7.96
N ASN A 74 -7.86 -12.93 -6.94
CA ASN A 74 -6.94 -11.81 -7.11
C ASN A 74 -5.61 -12.25 -7.76
N ASP A 75 -5.20 -13.50 -7.54
CA ASP A 75 -4.00 -14.07 -8.16
C ASP A 75 -4.11 -14.09 -9.70
N ASP A 76 -5.32 -14.25 -10.24
CA ASP A 76 -5.57 -14.23 -11.69
C ASP A 76 -5.32 -12.82 -12.26
N VAL A 77 -5.58 -11.79 -11.47
CA VAL A 77 -5.31 -10.38 -11.85
C VAL A 77 -3.82 -10.08 -11.79
N LEU A 78 -3.11 -10.60 -10.78
CA LEU A 78 -1.67 -10.37 -10.61
C LEU A 78 -0.80 -11.32 -11.45
N GLY A 79 -1.38 -12.38 -12.00
CA GLY A 79 -0.66 -13.43 -12.74
C GLY A 79 0.25 -14.29 -11.87
N ILE A 80 0.07 -14.26 -10.54
CA ILE A 80 0.93 -14.98 -9.58
C ILE A 80 0.16 -15.35 -8.31
N ARG A 81 0.38 -16.57 -7.82
CA ARG A 81 -0.17 -17.08 -6.56
C ARG A 81 0.41 -16.32 -5.37
N SER A 82 -0.34 -15.36 -4.84
CA SER A 82 0.19 -14.38 -3.88
C SER A 82 -0.83 -13.88 -2.85
N PHE A 83 -2.11 -14.15 -3.02
CA PHE A 83 -3.18 -13.61 -2.16
C PHE A 83 -2.98 -13.89 -0.67
N ASP A 84 -2.62 -15.12 -0.31
CA ASP A 84 -2.39 -15.50 1.09
C ASP A 84 -1.16 -14.78 1.68
N LEU A 85 -0.12 -14.55 0.86
CA LEU A 85 1.06 -13.78 1.25
C LEU A 85 0.73 -12.29 1.44
N ILE A 86 -0.07 -11.71 0.53
CA ILE A 86 -0.56 -10.34 0.65
C ILE A 86 -1.38 -10.17 1.94
N ARG A 87 -2.27 -11.13 2.26
CA ARG A 87 -3.03 -11.14 3.51
C ARG A 87 -2.13 -11.23 4.74
N ALA A 88 -1.09 -12.06 4.71
CA ALA A 88 -0.12 -12.12 5.79
C ALA A 88 0.60 -10.78 5.99
N ASN A 89 1.03 -10.13 4.91
CA ASN A 89 1.67 -8.81 4.99
C ASN A 89 0.72 -7.71 5.51
N MET A 90 -0.58 -7.76 5.16
CA MET A 90 -1.58 -6.87 5.75
C MET A 90 -1.76 -7.13 7.26
N ALA A 91 -1.79 -8.40 7.69
CA ALA A 91 -1.86 -8.75 9.11
C ALA A 91 -0.63 -8.22 9.87
N THR A 92 0.57 -8.38 9.33
CA THR A 92 1.79 -7.77 9.90
C THR A 92 1.68 -6.26 10.03
N CYS A 93 1.06 -5.57 9.06
CA CYS A 93 0.83 -4.13 9.18
C CYS A 93 -0.11 -3.80 10.34
N VAL A 94 -1.19 -4.58 10.51
CA VAL A 94 -2.12 -4.41 11.66
C VAL A 94 -1.40 -4.63 12.98
N GLU A 95 -0.64 -5.71 13.12
CA GLU A 95 0.11 -6.06 14.33
C GLU A 95 1.11 -4.98 14.73
N ARG A 96 1.75 -4.35 13.75
CA ARG A 96 2.72 -3.26 13.92
C ARG A 96 2.08 -1.87 14.03
N GLY A 97 0.75 -1.77 13.92
CA GLY A 97 0.05 -0.48 13.87
C GLY A 97 0.36 0.36 12.62
N ILE A 98 0.97 -0.23 11.59
CA ILE A 98 1.24 0.41 10.30
C ILE A 98 -0.08 0.62 9.57
N ARG A 99 -0.36 1.88 9.23
CA ARG A 99 -1.58 2.23 8.50
C ARG A 99 -1.49 1.75 7.06
N PHE A 100 -2.59 1.28 6.52
CA PHE A 100 -2.68 1.01 5.09
C PHE A 100 -4.09 1.20 4.54
N GLY A 101 -4.18 1.34 3.23
CA GLY A 101 -5.42 1.27 2.47
C GLY A 101 -5.31 0.32 1.28
N ILE A 102 -6.41 0.16 0.56
CA ILE A 102 -6.50 -0.65 -0.66
C ILE A 102 -6.72 0.25 -1.88
N ASN A 103 -6.13 -0.12 -3.00
CA ASN A 103 -6.44 0.34 -4.35
C ASN A 103 -7.01 -0.84 -5.13
N SER A 104 -8.17 -0.63 -5.76
CA SER A 104 -8.75 -1.57 -6.70
C SER A 104 -9.09 -0.83 -7.99
N VAL A 105 -8.56 -1.30 -9.11
CA VAL A 105 -9.06 -0.89 -10.44
C VAL A 105 -10.45 -1.49 -10.65
N VAL A 106 -11.37 -0.71 -11.21
CA VAL A 106 -12.76 -1.09 -11.47
C VAL A 106 -13.09 -0.79 -12.92
N THR A 107 -13.53 -1.81 -13.65
CA THR A 107 -14.17 -1.66 -14.97
C THR A 107 -15.68 -1.88 -14.82
N ALA A 108 -16.46 -1.56 -15.86
CA ALA A 108 -17.91 -1.75 -15.87
C ALA A 108 -18.32 -3.18 -15.46
N ASP A 109 -17.58 -4.19 -15.93
CA ASP A 109 -17.85 -5.62 -15.72
C ASP A 109 -17.56 -6.13 -14.31
N VAL A 110 -16.93 -5.33 -13.46
CA VAL A 110 -16.55 -5.71 -12.08
C VAL A 110 -17.06 -4.74 -11.02
N THR A 111 -17.98 -3.83 -11.38
CA THR A 111 -18.60 -2.88 -10.43
C THR A 111 -19.31 -3.58 -9.25
N GLN A 112 -19.87 -4.77 -9.48
CA GLN A 112 -20.46 -5.63 -8.45
C GLN A 112 -19.46 -6.04 -7.35
N LEU A 113 -18.15 -5.99 -7.61
CA LEU A 113 -17.12 -6.31 -6.63
C LEU A 113 -16.82 -5.15 -5.67
N MET A 114 -17.32 -3.93 -5.91
CA MET A 114 -17.03 -2.78 -5.05
C MET A 114 -17.46 -2.99 -3.59
N ALA A 115 -18.69 -3.47 -3.35
CA ALA A 115 -19.17 -3.74 -2.00
C ALA A 115 -18.41 -4.91 -1.30
N PRO A 116 -18.19 -6.07 -1.96
CA PRO A 116 -17.29 -7.11 -1.45
C PRO A 116 -15.89 -6.61 -1.11
N MET A 117 -15.30 -5.77 -1.98
CA MET A 117 -13.98 -5.20 -1.76
C MET A 117 -13.93 -4.24 -0.57
N ALA A 118 -14.96 -3.40 -0.39
CA ALA A 118 -15.07 -2.54 0.78
C ALA A 118 -15.18 -3.36 2.08
N ARG A 119 -15.97 -4.45 2.07
CA ARG A 119 -16.04 -5.39 3.21
C ARG A 119 -14.70 -6.06 3.47
N PHE A 120 -14.03 -6.54 2.42
CA PHE A 120 -12.70 -7.15 2.52
C PHE A 120 -11.69 -6.19 3.14
N ALA A 121 -11.66 -4.93 2.68
CA ALA A 121 -10.80 -3.88 3.23
C ALA A 121 -11.05 -3.68 4.73
N SER A 122 -12.32 -3.54 5.12
CA SER A 122 -12.70 -3.33 6.53
C SER A 122 -12.30 -4.50 7.43
N VAL A 123 -12.57 -5.74 7.02
CA VAL A 123 -12.25 -6.94 7.82
C VAL A 123 -10.75 -7.13 8.03
N HIS A 124 -9.93 -6.71 7.05
CA HIS A 124 -8.47 -6.84 7.15
C HIS A 124 -7.79 -5.63 7.80
N GLY A 125 -8.56 -4.64 8.30
CA GLY A 125 -8.00 -3.48 9.02
C GLY A 125 -7.52 -2.33 8.13
N ALA A 126 -7.85 -2.34 6.83
CA ALA A 126 -7.56 -1.22 5.95
C ALA A 126 -8.38 0.01 6.36
N ARG A 127 -7.74 1.18 6.42
CA ARG A 127 -8.41 2.44 6.83
C ARG A 127 -9.17 3.13 5.69
N LYS A 128 -8.85 2.76 4.45
CA LYS A 128 -9.47 3.33 3.24
C LYS A 128 -9.41 2.33 2.10
N ILE A 129 -10.39 2.39 1.21
CA ILE A 129 -10.34 1.78 -0.12
C ILE A 129 -10.55 2.87 -1.17
N SER A 130 -9.84 2.79 -2.29
CA SER A 130 -10.08 3.64 -3.46
C SER A 130 -10.34 2.76 -4.68
N PHE A 131 -11.43 3.07 -5.37
CA PHE A 131 -11.76 2.49 -6.66
C PHE A 131 -11.22 3.41 -7.75
N ILE A 132 -10.38 2.86 -8.62
CA ILE A 132 -9.73 3.58 -9.72
C ILE A 132 -10.43 3.13 -11.01
N PRO A 133 -11.06 4.03 -11.78
CA PRO A 133 -11.71 3.67 -13.04
C PRO A 133 -10.71 3.30 -14.14
#